data_AF-A0A536UP97-F1
#
_entry.id   AF-A0A536UP97-F1
#
_cell.length_a   1.000
_cell.length_b   1.000
_cell.length_c   1.000
_cell.angle_alpha   90.00
_cell.angle_beta   90.00
_cell.angle_gamma   90.00
#
_symmetry.space_group_name_H-M   'P 1'
#
loop_
_entity.id
_entity.type
_entity.pdbx_description
1 polymer ?
#
loop_
_entity_poly.entity_id
_entity_poly.type
_entity_poly.pdbx_seq_one_letter_code
_entity_poly.pdbx_strand_id
1 'polypeptide(L)'
;MRRQLIGCTAITVAVAVVVGCEQIHKPTKEEEQAAKNTFACQLVGERLIVRFESGEARMLTATGEKITLYQIPSTSGGMRYSNGNVELRGKGMDLTLTENGAST
;
A
#
# COMPACT_ATOMS: atom_id res chain seq x y z
N MET A 1 21.31 -2.38 -6.09
CA MET A 1 19.84 -2.57 -6.06
C MET A 1 19.51 -3.36 -4.80
N ARG A 2 18.79 -2.77 -3.84
CA ARG A 2 18.30 -3.50 -2.66
C ARG A 2 16.89 -4.01 -3.01
N ARG A 3 16.71 -5.34 -3.00
CA ARG A 3 15.41 -6.00 -3.20
C ARG A 3 14.95 -6.55 -1.87
N GLN A 4 13.76 -6.17 -1.46
CA GLN A 4 13.23 -6.56 -0.15
C GLN A 4 11.84 -7.16 -0.30
N LEU A 5 11.65 -8.31 0.34
CA LEU A 5 10.35 -8.94 0.52
C LEU A 5 9.58 -8.18 1.58
N ILE A 6 8.34 -7.84 1.27
CA ILE A 6 7.47 -7.14 2.20
C ILE A 6 6.31 -8.04 2.59
N GLY A 7 6.17 -8.28 3.89
CA GLY A 7 4.99 -8.93 4.44
C GLY A 7 3.87 -7.90 4.63
N CYS A 8 2.81 -8.00 3.83
CA CYS A 8 1.65 -7.12 3.92
C CYS A 8 0.48 -7.83 4.61
N THR A 9 -0.15 -7.12 5.54
CA THR A 9 -1.36 -7.53 6.26
C THR A 9 -2.49 -6.55 5.96
N ALA A 10 -3.69 -7.07 5.73
CA ALA A 10 -4.88 -6.23 5.56
C ALA A 10 -5.20 -5.56 6.91
N ILE A 11 -5.31 -4.23 6.93
CA ILE A 11 -5.68 -3.50 8.15
C ILE A 11 -7.18 -3.69 8.36
N THR A 12 -7.55 -4.51 9.34
CA THR A 12 -8.92 -4.59 9.82
C THR A 12 -9.15 -3.47 10.82
N VAL A 13 -9.83 -2.39 10.39
CA VAL A 13 -10.25 -1.32 11.31
C VAL A 13 -11.41 -1.88 12.15
N ALA A 14 -11.12 -2.34 13.36
CA ALA A 14 -12.14 -2.66 14.35
C ALA A 14 -12.75 -1.36 14.87
N VAL A 15 -13.95 -1.03 14.40
CA VAL A 15 -14.71 0.14 14.87
C VAL A 15 -15.20 -0.17 16.30
N ALA A 16 -14.51 0.35 17.30
CA ALA A 16 -15.02 0.41 18.66
C ALA A 16 -16.08 1.52 18.72
N VAL A 17 -17.35 1.11 18.84
CA VAL A 17 -18.50 2.01 18.92
C VAL A 17 -18.49 2.68 20.30
N VAL A 18 -18.01 3.92 20.37
CA VAL A 18 -18.19 4.78 21.55
C VAL A 18 -19.46 5.59 21.32
N VAL A 19 -20.38 5.46 22.26
CA VAL A 19 -21.71 6.07 22.28
C VAL A 19 -21.58 7.60 22.23
N GLY A 20 -22.20 8.23 21.24
CA GLY A 20 -22.45 9.68 21.20
C GLY A 20 -21.61 10.50 20.21
N CYS A 21 -21.96 10.44 18.92
CA CYS A 21 -22.02 11.58 18.00
C CYS A 21 -22.73 11.14 16.71
N GLU A 22 -23.77 11.87 16.34
CA GLU A 22 -24.57 11.70 15.14
C GLU A 22 -23.70 11.87 13.91
N GLN A 23 -23.44 10.75 13.20
CA GLN A 23 -23.26 10.58 11.75
C GLN A 23 -22.48 9.30 11.49
N ILE A 24 -23.15 8.17 11.76
CA ILE A 24 -22.85 6.91 11.08
C ILE A 24 -23.29 7.11 9.62
N HIS A 25 -22.47 7.80 8.83
CA HIS A 25 -22.50 7.57 7.40
C HIS A 25 -22.13 6.10 7.24
N LYS A 26 -23.06 5.29 6.73
CA LYS A 26 -22.70 4.00 6.15
C LYS A 26 -21.49 4.28 5.24
N PRO A 27 -20.34 3.61 5.44
CA PRO A 27 -19.20 3.81 4.55
C PRO A 27 -19.74 3.64 3.14
N THR A 28 -19.57 4.66 2.30
CA THR A 28 -19.99 4.53 0.90
C THR A 28 -19.23 3.34 0.29
N LYS A 29 -19.77 2.73 -0.77
CA LYS A 29 -19.09 1.60 -1.43
C LYS A 29 -17.64 1.95 -1.79
N GLU A 30 -17.38 3.24 -2.04
CA GLU A 30 -16.06 3.81 -2.32
C GLU A 30 -15.15 3.82 -1.09
N GLU A 31 -15.64 4.21 0.10
CA GLU A 31 -14.88 4.16 1.36
C GLU A 31 -14.58 2.72 1.79
N GLU A 32 -15.53 1.80 1.63
CA GLU A 32 -15.30 0.38 1.92
C GLU A 32 -14.25 -0.22 0.97
N GLN A 33 -14.27 0.18 -0.30
CA GLN A 33 -13.33 -0.30 -1.31
C GLN A 33 -11.93 0.34 -1.14
N ALA A 34 -11.85 1.59 -0.70
CA ALA A 34 -10.59 2.22 -0.31
C ALA A 34 -9.95 1.55 0.92
N ALA A 35 -10.76 1.11 1.88
CA ALA A 35 -10.29 0.36 3.04
C ALA A 35 -9.76 -1.02 2.66
N LYS A 36 -10.45 -1.75 1.76
CA LYS A 36 -9.98 -3.08 1.25
C LYS A 36 -8.66 -2.99 0.50
N ASN A 37 -8.38 -1.86 -0.13
CA ASN A 37 -7.17 -1.66 -0.93
C ASN A 37 -5.98 -1.11 -0.12
N THR A 38 -6.13 -0.96 1.20
CA THR A 38 -5.07 -0.44 2.08
C THR A 38 -4.42 -1.58 2.88
N PHE A 39 -3.11 -1.73 2.70
CA PHE A 39 -2.30 -2.77 3.31
C PHE A 39 -1.25 -2.15 4.23
N ALA A 40 -1.10 -2.70 5.44
CA ALA A 40 0.03 -2.41 6.31
C ALA A 40 1.12 -3.45 6.06
N CYS A 41 2.28 -2.97 5.69
CA CYS A 41 3.39 -3.72 5.17
C CYS A 41 4.61 -3.46 6.06
N GLN A 42 5.43 -4.49 6.34
CA GLN A 42 6.66 -4.32 7.12
C GLN A 42 7.89 -4.46 6.22
N LEU A 43 8.71 -3.40 6.14
CA LEU A 43 9.96 -3.38 5.39
C LEU A 43 11.12 -3.18 6.39
N VAL A 44 11.98 -4.18 6.59
CA VAL A 44 13.09 -4.14 7.58
C VAL A 44 12.64 -3.75 9.01
N GLY A 45 11.43 -4.13 9.41
CA GLY A 45 10.89 -3.72 10.70
C GLY A 45 10.30 -2.31 10.74
N GLU A 46 10.34 -1.54 9.64
CA GLU A 46 9.62 -0.28 9.51
C GLU A 46 8.23 -0.49 8.90
N ARG A 47 7.26 0.30 9.38
CA ARG A 47 5.88 0.24 8.91
C ARG A 47 5.74 1.04 7.62
N LEU A 48 5.16 0.40 6.62
CA LEU A 48 4.82 0.96 5.31
C LEU A 48 3.32 0.78 5.09
N ILE A 49 2.58 1.83 4.75
CA ILE A 49 1.18 1.70 4.34
C ILE A 49 1.11 1.80 2.83
N VAL A 50 0.50 0.82 2.17
CA VAL A 50 0.31 0.83 0.71
C VAL A 50 -1.17 0.85 0.41
N ARG A 51 -1.62 1.85 -0.34
CA ARG A 51 -2.99 1.95 -0.85
C ARG A 51 -2.99 1.84 -2.36
N PHE A 52 -3.74 0.87 -2.88
CA PHE A 52 -3.95 0.71 -4.31
C PHE A 52 -5.16 1.51 -4.78
N GLU A 53 -4.96 2.33 -5.80
CA GLU A 53 -5.98 3.11 -6.48
C GLU A 53 -5.91 2.80 -7.98
N SER A 54 -6.92 3.22 -8.76
CA SER A 54 -7.02 2.83 -10.18
C SER A 54 -5.81 3.30 -10.99
N GLY A 55 -4.83 2.41 -11.20
CA GLY A 55 -3.57 2.71 -11.89
C GLY A 55 -2.45 3.27 -11.01
N GLU A 56 -2.65 3.40 -9.69
CA GLU A 56 -1.67 3.97 -8.76
C GLU A 56 -1.48 3.09 -7.52
N ALA A 57 -0.27 3.11 -6.96
CA ALA A 57 0.01 2.61 -5.62
C ALA A 57 0.62 3.75 -4.81
N ARG A 58 -0.09 4.18 -3.77
CA ARG A 58 0.33 5.24 -2.86
C ARG A 58 0.90 4.63 -1.60
N MET A 59 2.17 4.91 -1.34
CA MET A 59 2.88 4.41 -0.16
C MET A 59 3.11 5.53 0.84
N LEU A 60 3.01 5.20 2.12
CA LEU A 60 3.35 6.06 3.24
C LEU A 60 4.36 5.34 4.12
N THR A 61 5.57 5.88 4.21
CA THR A 61 6.65 5.34 5.05
C THR A 61 6.43 5.68 6.53
N ALA A 62 7.20 5.05 7.41
CA ALA A 62 7.19 5.36 8.84
C ALA A 62 7.63 6.80 9.15
N THR A 63 8.42 7.42 8.26
CA THR A 63 8.87 8.82 8.36
C THR A 63 7.81 9.82 7.91
N GLY A 64 6.66 9.35 7.40
CA GLY A 64 5.60 10.20 6.85
C GLY A 64 5.82 10.59 5.38
N GLU A 65 6.82 10.04 4.71
CA GLU A 65 7.09 10.26 3.30
C GLU A 65 6.02 9.58 2.45
N LYS A 66 5.48 10.32 1.48
CA LYS A 66 4.48 9.84 0.52
C LYS A 66 5.14 9.53 -0.81
N ILE A 67 5.06 8.28 -1.24
CA ILE A 67 5.62 7.82 -2.51
C ILE A 67 4.48 7.34 -3.39
N THR A 68 4.27 8.00 -4.52
CA THR A 68 3.29 7.57 -5.53
C THR A 68 4.00 6.76 -6.60
N LEU A 69 3.48 5.56 -6.88
CA LEU A 69 3.94 4.68 -7.96
C LEU A 69 2.82 4.53 -9.00
N TYR A 70 3.20 4.44 -10.27
CA TYR A 70 2.26 4.30 -11.38
C TYR A 70 2.28 2.88 -11.92
N GLN A 71 1.10 2.35 -12.25
CA GLN A 71 0.96 1.00 -12.78
C GLN A 71 1.67 0.90 -14.13
N ILE A 72 2.52 -0.11 -14.25
CA ILE A 72 3.22 -0.47 -15.48
C ILE A 72 2.69 -1.82 -15.95
N PRO A 73 2.34 -1.98 -17.23
CA PRO A 73 1.99 -3.27 -17.79
C PRO A 73 3.08 -4.31 -17.48
N SER A 74 2.67 -5.45 -16.94
CA SER A 74 3.58 -6.53 -16.58
C SER A 74 3.30 -7.74 -17.45
N THR A 75 4.30 -8.17 -18.22
CA THR A 75 4.20 -9.29 -19.15
C THR A 75 4.04 -10.64 -18.45
N SER A 76 4.36 -10.72 -17.15
CA SER A 76 4.39 -11.96 -16.36
C SER A 76 3.16 -12.18 -15.48
N GLY A 77 2.05 -11.46 -15.72
CA GLY A 77 0.76 -11.69 -15.05
C GLY A 77 0.72 -11.27 -13.57
N GLY A 78 1.69 -10.48 -13.12
CA GLY A 78 1.71 -9.85 -11.80
C GLY A 78 1.42 -8.35 -11.88
N MET A 79 1.22 -7.71 -10.73
CA MET A 79 1.13 -6.25 -10.65
C MET A 79 2.51 -5.63 -10.54
N ARG A 80 2.72 -4.54 -11.27
CA ARG A 80 3.98 -3.77 -11.27
C ARG A 80 3.62 -2.30 -11.20
N TYR A 81 4.20 -1.60 -10.24
CA TYR A 81 4.08 -0.16 -10.08
C TYR A 81 5.48 0.44 -9.95
N SER A 82 5.74 1.58 -10.59
CA SER A 82 7.02 2.28 -10.43
C SER A 82 6.89 3.78 -10.69
N ASN A 83 7.82 4.54 -10.11
CA ASN A 83 8.07 5.94 -10.44
C ASN A 83 9.50 6.19 -10.98
N GLY A 84 10.20 5.12 -11.40
CA GLY A 84 11.58 5.17 -11.86
C GLY A 84 12.63 4.93 -10.76
N ASN A 85 12.40 5.46 -9.56
CA ASN A 85 13.32 5.30 -8.42
C ASN A 85 12.95 4.10 -7.55
N VAL A 86 11.65 3.88 -7.37
CA VAL A 86 11.09 2.81 -6.58
C VAL A 86 10.18 1.96 -7.46
N GLU A 87 10.22 0.66 -7.26
CA GLU A 87 9.41 -0.31 -7.99
C GLU A 87 8.78 -1.30 -7.01
N LEU A 88 7.46 -1.40 -7.06
CA LEU A 88 6.67 -2.40 -6.34
C LEU A 88 6.20 -3.46 -7.34
N ARG A 89 6.57 -4.72 -7.11
CA ARG A 89 6.09 -5.87 -7.89
C ARG A 89 5.46 -6.89 -6.99
N GLY A 90 4.47 -7.62 -7.50
CA GLY A 90 3.93 -8.74 -6.75
C GLY A 90 2.75 -9.41 -7.41
N LYS A 91 2.16 -10.35 -6.67
CA LYS A 91 0.92 -11.01 -7.06
C LYS A 91 0.09 -11.23 -5.80
N GLY A 92 -1.07 -10.60 -5.73
CA GLY A 92 -1.90 -10.65 -4.52
C GLY A 92 -1.19 -9.97 -3.33
N MET A 93 -0.94 -10.74 -2.27
CA MET A 93 -0.32 -10.24 -1.03
C MET A 93 1.21 -10.39 -1.00
N ASP A 94 1.78 -11.15 -1.94
CA ASP A 94 3.23 -11.31 -2.07
C ASP A 94 3.80 -10.11 -2.83
N LEU A 95 4.34 -9.15 -2.07
CA LEU A 95 4.86 -7.89 -2.57
C LEU A 95 6.37 -7.79 -2.35
N THR A 96 7.06 -7.31 -3.38
CA THR A 96 8.50 -7.03 -3.39
C THR A 96 8.71 -5.58 -3.78
N LEU A 97 9.41 -4.83 -2.92
CA LEU A 97 9.83 -3.48 -3.21
C LEU A 97 11.31 -3.48 -3.61
N THR A 98 11.60 -2.79 -4.69
CA THR A 98 12.95 -2.57 -5.21
C THR A 98 13.20 -1.08 -5.28
N GLU A 99 14.24 -0.63 -4.59
CA GLU A 99 14.69 0.76 -4.65
C GLU A 99 15.95 0.82 -5.51
N ASN A 100 15.83 1.50 -6.66
CA ASN A 100 16.91 1.79 -7.57
C ASN A 100 17.53 3.13 -7.17
N GLY A 101 18.36 3.11 -6.12
CA GLY A 101 19.09 4.31 -5.69
C GLY A 101 19.34 4.47 -4.20
N ALA A 102 19.28 3.42 -3.38
CA ALA A 102 19.76 3.50 -2.00
C ALA A 102 21.30 3.61 -1.97
N SER A 103 21.82 4.79 -2.31
CA SER A 103 23.04 5.32 -1.71
C SER A 103 22.61 5.95 -0.39
N THR A 104 22.58 5.14 0.65
CA THR A 104 22.79 5.56 2.03
C THR A 104 23.32 4.36 2.80
#